data_AF-A0A736JV98-F1
#
_entry.id   AF-A0A736JV98-F1
#
_cell.length_a   1.000
_cell.length_b   1.000
_cell.length_c   1.000
_cell.angle_alpha   90.00
_cell.angle_beta   90.00
_cell.angle_gamma   90.00
#
_symmetry.space_group_name_H-M   'P 1'
#
loop_
_entity.id
_entity.type
_entity.pdbx_description
1 polymer ?
#
loop_
_entity_poly.entity_id
_entity_poly.type
_entity_poly.pdbx_seq_one_letter_code
_entity_poly.pdbx_strand_id
1 'polypeptide(L)'
;MIDSLIRNLQSDIALLQLYIAQRKQAGFHDMERMIESLTIFMFRALKMGELENMNQIKVNFPAIDLADNQNMVAVQVTTNASPAKIKKT
;
A
#
# COMPACT_ATOMS: atom_id res chain seq x y z
N MET A 1 -16.37 -16.63 16.79
CA MET A 1 -15.97 -15.22 16.98
C MET A 1 -14.88 -14.79 16.00
N ILE A 2 -13.85 -15.60 15.76
CA ILE A 2 -12.81 -15.30 14.76
C ILE A 2 -13.39 -15.29 13.33
N ASP A 3 -14.23 -16.25 12.98
CA ASP A 3 -14.79 -16.34 11.61
C ASP A 3 -15.60 -15.11 11.20
N SER A 4 -16.42 -14.57 12.11
CA SER A 4 -17.18 -13.34 11.86
C SER A 4 -16.25 -12.14 11.66
N LEU A 5 -15.15 -12.09 12.40
CA LEU A 5 -14.15 -11.04 12.26
C LEU A 5 -13.45 -11.12 10.89
N ILE A 6 -13.06 -12.33 10.47
CA ILE A 6 -12.43 -12.57 9.17
C ILE A 6 -13.38 -12.19 8.03
N ARG A 7 -14.66 -12.57 8.12
CA ARG A 7 -15.65 -12.20 7.11
C ARG A 7 -15.83 -10.69 6.99
N ASN A 8 -15.91 -9.99 8.12
CA ASN A 8 -16.03 -8.53 8.11
C ASN A 8 -14.79 -7.89 7.47
N LEU A 9 -13.59 -8.33 7.85
CA LEU A 9 -12.35 -7.85 7.25
C LEU A 9 -12.30 -8.09 5.73
N GLN A 10 -12.74 -9.26 5.27
CA GLN A 10 -12.83 -9.55 3.83
C GLN A 10 -13.80 -8.60 3.12
N SER A 11 -14.96 -8.33 3.70
CA SER A 11 -15.93 -7.37 3.16
C SER A 11 -15.36 -5.95 3.09
N ASP A 12 -14.67 -5.51 4.15
CA ASP A 12 -14.06 -4.17 4.22
C ASP A 12 -12.94 -4.02 3.17
N ILE A 13 -12.10 -5.04 3.00
CA ILE A 13 -11.05 -5.06 1.96
C ILE A 13 -11.68 -5.00 0.56
N ALA A 14 -12.74 -5.78 0.31
CA ALA A 14 -13.42 -5.79 -0.99
C ALA A 14 -14.05 -4.43 -1.31
N LEU A 15 -14.67 -3.78 -0.31
CA LEU A 15 -15.24 -2.45 -0.46
C LEU A 15 -14.15 -1.40 -0.77
N LEU A 16 -13.02 -1.47 -0.06
CA LEU A 16 -11.88 -0.61 -0.31
C LEU A 16 -11.34 -0.78 -1.73
N GLN A 17 -11.20 -2.02 -2.22
CA GLN A 17 -10.78 -2.32 -3.58
C GLN A 17 -11.71 -1.72 -4.63
N LEU A 18 -13.03 -1.87 -4.44
CA LEU A 18 -14.03 -1.29 -5.34
C LEU A 18 -13.91 0.24 -5.38
N TYR A 19 -13.75 0.87 -4.22
CA TYR A 19 -13.61 2.32 -4.11
C TYR A 19 -12.35 2.83 -4.82
N ILE A 20 -11.21 2.15 -4.64
CA ILE A 20 -9.96 2.45 -5.35
C ILE A 20 -10.16 2.38 -6.87
N ALA A 21 -10.81 1.32 -7.35
CA ALA A 21 -11.05 1.13 -8.78
C ALA A 21 -11.93 2.25 -9.38
N GLN A 22 -13.00 2.62 -8.68
CA GLN A 22 -13.90 3.71 -9.11
C GLN A 22 -13.20 5.07 -9.13
N ARG A 23 -12.43 5.39 -8.07
CA ARG A 23 -11.66 6.65 -7.99
C ARG A 23 -10.64 6.75 -9.13
N LYS A 24 -9.94 5.66 -9.42
CA LYS A 24 -9.00 5.58 -10.54
C LYS A 24 -9.70 5.79 -11.88
N GLN A 25 -10.87 5.17 -12.09
CA GLN A 25 -11.66 5.37 -13.31
C GLN A 25 -12.12 6.83 -13.47
N ALA A 26 -12.40 7.52 -12.38
CA ALA A 26 -12.75 8.93 -12.35
C ALA A 26 -11.54 9.88 -12.49
N GLY A 27 -10.32 9.36 -12.64
CA GLY A 27 -9.11 10.17 -12.83
C GLY A 27 -8.48 10.71 -11.54
N PHE A 28 -8.90 10.20 -10.37
CA PHE A 28 -8.26 10.55 -9.10
C PHE A 28 -7.03 9.67 -8.86
N HIS A 29 -5.88 10.31 -8.60
CA HIS A 29 -4.57 9.66 -8.37
C HIS A 29 -4.11 9.73 -6.90
N ASP A 30 -4.92 10.30 -6.02
CA ASP A 30 -4.66 10.41 -4.58
C ASP A 30 -4.70 9.05 -3.85
N MET A 31 -5.37 8.06 -4.43
CA MET A 31 -5.50 6.72 -3.85
C MET A 31 -4.18 6.00 -3.64
N GLU A 32 -3.17 6.24 -4.48
CA GLU A 32 -1.84 5.62 -4.33
C GLU A 32 -1.19 6.03 -3.00
N ARG A 33 -1.26 7.32 -2.66
CA ARG A 33 -0.76 7.86 -1.39
C ARG A 33 -1.52 7.34 -0.18
N MET A 34 -2.84 7.14 -0.31
CA MET A 34 -3.66 6.56 0.75
C MET A 34 -3.25 5.10 1.04
N ILE A 35 -3.02 4.31 0.00
CA ILE A 35 -2.59 2.91 0.17
C ILE A 35 -1.15 2.84 0.69
N GLU A 36 -0.25 3.73 0.27
CA GLU A 36 1.09 3.86 0.86
C GLU A 36 1.00 4.10 2.37
N SER A 37 0.17 5.06 2.79
CA SER A 37 -0.03 5.38 4.20
C SER A 37 -0.60 4.20 4.98
N LEU A 38 -1.60 3.51 4.42
CA LEU A 38 -2.16 2.29 5.02
C LEU A 38 -1.09 1.19 5.16
N THR A 39 -0.23 1.05 4.16
CA THR A 39 0.84 0.04 4.15
C THR A 39 1.85 0.29 5.27
N ILE A 40 2.25 1.54 5.50
CA ILE A 40 3.10 1.91 6.65
C ILE A 40 2.45 1.46 7.96
N PHE A 41 1.17 1.78 8.17
CA PHE A 41 0.46 1.41 9.39
C PHE A 41 0.40 -0.11 9.60
N MET A 42 0.14 -0.89 8.53
CA MET A 42 0.11 -2.34 8.62
C MET A 42 1.47 -2.93 8.97
N PHE A 43 2.54 -2.53 8.27
CA PHE A 43 3.88 -3.07 8.52
C PHE A 43 4.38 -2.74 9.93
N ARG A 44 4.17 -1.51 10.41
CA ARG A 44 4.48 -1.13 11.80
C ARG A 44 3.66 -1.93 12.81
N ALA A 45 2.36 -2.11 12.58
CA ALA A 45 1.50 -2.93 13.45
C ALA A 45 1.99 -4.40 13.52
N LEU A 46 2.52 -4.92 12.42
CA LEU A 46 3.13 -6.25 12.35
C LEU A 46 4.59 -6.29 12.86
N LYS A 47 5.14 -5.16 13.32
CA LYS A 47 6.55 -5.00 13.72
C LYS A 47 7.53 -5.39 12.61
N MET A 48 7.15 -5.17 11.35
CA MET A 48 7.94 -5.45 10.15
C MET A 48 8.68 -4.20 9.66
N GLY A 49 9.42 -3.56 10.57
CA GLY A 49 10.18 -2.34 10.30
C GLY A 49 9.41 -1.04 10.53
N GLU A 50 10.16 0.04 10.69
CA GLU A 50 9.68 1.40 10.86
C GLU A 50 9.71 2.13 9.53
N LEU A 51 8.87 1.68 8.59
CA LEU A 51 8.83 2.22 7.24
C LEU A 51 8.54 3.73 7.22
N GLU A 52 9.32 4.47 6.46
CA GLU A 52 9.14 5.89 6.17
C GLU A 52 8.75 6.09 4.69
N ASN A 53 8.02 7.17 4.39
CA ASN A 53 7.67 7.49 3.01
C ASN A 53 8.85 8.17 2.31
N MET A 54 9.38 7.54 1.26
CA MET A 54 10.57 8.00 0.55
C MET A 54 10.34 9.31 -0.22
N ASN A 55 9.09 9.60 -0.61
CA ASN A 55 8.76 10.88 -1.26
C ASN A 55 8.92 12.09 -0.33
N GLN A 56 8.97 11.90 1.00
CA GLN A 56 9.28 12.97 1.95
C GLN A 56 10.78 13.29 2.01
N ILE A 57 11.63 12.32 1.66
CA ILE A 57 13.09 12.48 1.62
C ILE A 57 13.52 13.03 0.27
N LYS A 58 13.00 12.45 -0.82
CA LYS A 58 13.24 12.90 -2.19
C LYS A 58 11.99 12.69 -3.02
N VAL A 59 11.46 13.78 -3.58
CA VAL A 59 10.32 13.73 -4.49
C VAL A 59 10.64 12.84 -5.70
N ASN A 60 9.72 11.92 -6.03
CA ASN A 60 9.86 10.92 -7.09
C ASN A 60 11.03 9.96 -6.84
N PHE A 61 11.13 9.41 -5.62
CA PHE A 61 12.10 8.37 -5.32
C PHE A 61 11.85 7.16 -6.25
N PRO A 62 12.87 6.69 -6.98
CA PRO A 62 12.65 5.69 -8.03
C PRO A 62 12.29 4.33 -7.42
N ALA A 63 11.16 3.77 -7.85
CA ALA A 63 10.70 2.39 -7.61
C ALA A 63 10.45 1.96 -6.14
N ILE A 64 10.85 2.77 -5.16
CA ILE A 64 10.65 2.51 -3.72
C ILE A 64 9.76 3.59 -3.15
N ASP A 65 8.59 3.20 -2.66
CA ASP A 65 7.63 4.12 -2.05
C ASP A 65 7.93 4.27 -0.55
N LEU A 66 8.23 3.15 0.11
CA LEU A 66 8.49 3.08 1.55
C LEU A 66 9.80 2.35 1.83
N ALA A 67 10.56 2.81 2.83
CA ALA A 67 11.77 2.10 3.26
C ALA A 67 12.04 2.25 4.76
N ASP A 68 12.71 1.26 5.32
CA ASP A 68 13.36 1.28 6.61
C ASP A 68 14.84 0.93 6.40
N ASN A 69 15.70 1.93 6.52
CA ASN A 69 17.13 1.77 6.31
C ASN A 69 17.84 1.03 7.46
N GLN A 70 17.25 0.99 8.66
CA GLN A 70 17.84 0.27 9.79
C GLN A 70 17.66 -1.23 9.61
N ASN A 71 16.46 -1.65 9.22
CA ASN A 71 16.13 -3.05 9.00
C ASN A 71 16.34 -3.51 7.55
N MET A 72 16.81 -2.62 6.66
CA MET A 72 17.06 -2.88 5.24
C MET A 72 15.84 -3.42 4.49
N VAL A 73 14.66 -2.86 4.79
CA VAL A 73 13.38 -3.22 4.16
C VAL A 73 12.97 -2.13 3.18
N ALA A 74 12.60 -2.51 1.96
CA ALA A 74 12.00 -1.62 0.97
C ALA A 74 10.67 -2.20 0.51
N VAL A 75 9.65 -1.34 0.39
CA VAL A 75 8.31 -1.73 -0.04
C VAL A 75 7.87 -0.82 -1.18
N GLN A 76 7.41 -1.45 -2.25
CA GLN A 76 6.72 -0.79 -3.34
C GLN A 76 5.22 -1.08 -3.23
N VAL A 77 4.42 -0.02 -3.33
CA VAL A 77 2.98 -0.04 -3.20
C VAL A 77 2.33 0.16 -4.57
N THR A 78 1.26 -0.57 -4.84
CA THR A 78 0.56 -0.47 -6.13
C THR A 78 -0.93 -0.70 -5.98
N THR A 79 -1.72 0.18 -6.62
CA THR A 79 -3.17 0.00 -6.81
C THR A 79 -3.49 -1.03 -7.90
N ASN A 80 -2.50 -1.39 -8.72
CA ASN A 80 -2.63 -2.39 -9.77
C ASN A 80 -2.08 -3.73 -9.28
N ALA A 81 -2.97 -4.70 -9.05
CA ALA A 81 -2.61 -6.07 -8.66
C ALA A 81 -2.10 -6.94 -9.81
N SER A 82 -1.87 -6.36 -11.00
CA SER A 82 -1.30 -7.09 -12.13
C SER A 82 0.18 -7.45 -11.91
N PRO A 83 0.61 -8.68 -12.26
CA PRO A 83 2.02 -9.09 -12.20
C PRO A 83 2.94 -8.26 -13.10
N ALA A 84 2.39 -7.49 -14.04
CA ALA A 84 3.17 -6.70 -15.00
C ALA A 84 4.11 -5.70 -14.33
N LYS A 85 3.73 -5.16 -13.16
CA LYS A 85 4.58 -4.23 -12.41
C LYS A 85 5.79 -4.95 -11.79
N ILE A 86 5.59 -6.15 -11.23
CA ILE A 86 6.67 -6.97 -10.65
C ILE A 86 7.65 -7.45 -11.73
N LYS A 87 7.16 -7.78 -12.93
CA LYS A 87 7.99 -8.32 -14.02
C LYS A 87 8.80 -7.26 -14.79
N LYS A 88 8.48 -5.97 -14.64
CA LYS A 88 9.03 -4.88 -15.46
C LYS A 88 9.72 -3.77 -14.65
N THR A 89 9.72 -3.89 -13.32
CA THR A 89 10.40 -2.96 -12.40
C THR A 89 11.54 -3.71 -11.74
#